data_AF-K1Y0A5-F1
#
_entry.id   AF-K1Y0A5-F1
#
_cell.length_a   1.000
_cell.length_b   1.000
_cell.length_c   1.000
_cell.angle_alpha   90.00
_cell.angle_beta   90.00
_cell.angle_gamma   90.00
#
_symmetry.space_group_name_H-M   'P 1'
#
loop_
_entity.id
_entity.type
_entity.pdbx_description
1 polymer ?
#
loop_
_entity_poly.entity_id
_entity_poly.type
_entity_poly.pdbx_seq_one_letter_code
_entity_poly.pdbx_strand_id
1 'polypeptide(L)'
;MYYSTTDELEKFYLKIKLIPCPFCHLIGTLIKHGSWKGFLGYVGLFGIRGYRIFCNNRKRSKGCGKTFSLIPSSIIKGFAIPSSQLWIFLKQKHKSKNIIQAGHHLKNTFSISTIYRLWNLFSLAQSKIRNFIIKITSPPAMNFTTDPALQTIAHLESAFNGSICPVADFQCKFQVDFL
;
A
#
# COMPACT_ATOMS: atom_id res chain seq x y z
N MET A 1 0.35 6.44 6.36
CA MET A 1 -0.97 6.07 6.88
C MET A 1 -1.88 5.81 5.71
N TYR A 2 -2.76 4.83 5.84
CA TYR A 2 -3.65 4.34 4.79
C TYR A 2 -5.12 4.39 5.22
N TYR A 3 -6.00 4.63 4.26
CA TYR A 3 -7.45 4.59 4.43
C TYR A 3 -8.10 3.84 3.26
N SER A 4 -9.22 3.18 3.52
CA SER A 4 -9.97 2.37 2.55
C SER A 4 -11.07 3.18 1.88
N THR A 5 -11.73 4.07 2.61
CA THR A 5 -12.92 4.80 2.16
C THR A 5 -12.81 6.31 2.41
N THR A 6 -13.61 7.08 1.69
CA THR A 6 -13.77 8.53 1.92
C THR A 6 -14.25 8.83 3.34
N ASP A 7 -15.14 8.00 3.89
CA ASP A 7 -15.67 8.16 5.24
C ASP A 7 -14.57 8.00 6.31
N GLU A 8 -13.63 7.05 6.12
CA GLU A 8 -12.47 6.91 7.01
C GLU A 8 -11.57 8.14 6.96
N LEU A 9 -11.36 8.69 5.77
CA LEU A 9 -10.60 9.92 5.57
C LEU A 9 -11.27 11.12 6.25
N GLU A 10 -12.59 11.27 6.12
CA GLU A 10 -13.36 12.33 6.77
C GLU A 10 -13.32 12.19 8.30
N LYS A 11 -13.52 10.96 8.81
CA LYS A 11 -13.37 10.67 10.25
C LYS A 11 -11.97 10.99 10.75
N PHE A 12 -10.93 10.70 9.97
CA PHE A 12 -9.57 11.11 10.30
C PHE A 12 -9.45 12.63 10.39
N TYR A 13 -10.00 13.37 9.43
CA TYR A 13 -9.94 14.84 9.44
C TYR A 13 -10.69 15.47 10.61
N LEU A 14 -11.86 14.94 10.98
CA LEU A 14 -12.61 15.41 12.16
C LEU A 14 -11.78 15.23 13.45
N LYS A 15 -10.96 14.20 13.52
CA LYS A 15 -10.13 13.86 14.69
C LYS A 15 -8.68 14.34 14.58
N ILE A 16 -8.28 15.00 13.49
CA ILE A 16 -6.86 15.28 13.19
C ILE A 16 -6.15 16.04 14.32
N LYS A 17 -6.89 16.91 15.02
CA LYS A 17 -6.38 17.69 16.16
C LYS A 17 -6.18 16.87 17.43
N LEU A 18 -6.82 15.71 17.54
CA LEU A 18 -6.69 14.78 18.67
C LEU A 18 -5.60 13.74 18.45
N ILE A 19 -5.09 13.62 17.21
CA ILE A 19 -4.07 12.64 16.85
C ILE A 19 -2.67 13.19 17.15
N PRO A 20 -1.81 12.45 17.87
CA PRO A 20 -0.43 12.87 18.11
C PRO A 20 0.37 12.84 16.80
N CYS A 21 1.28 13.79 16.62
CA CYS A 21 2.21 13.76 15.50
C CYS A 21 3.04 12.46 15.52
N PRO A 22 3.17 11.71 14.40
CA PRO A 22 3.94 10.47 14.38
C PRO A 22 5.45 10.67 14.54
N PHE A 23 5.92 11.92 14.57
CA PHE A 23 7.35 12.25 14.71
C PHE A 23 7.72 12.94 16.02
N CYS A 24 6.85 13.79 16.57
CA CYS A 24 7.13 14.53 17.82
C CYS A 24 6.06 14.30 18.90
N HIS A 25 5.03 13.50 18.61
CA HIS A 25 3.95 13.11 19.51
C HIS A 25 3.08 14.23 20.10
N LEU A 26 3.33 15.50 19.73
CA LEU A 26 2.47 16.62 20.14
C LEU A 26 1.07 16.52 19.51
N ILE A 27 0.05 16.68 20.35
CA ILE A 27 -1.37 16.72 19.98
C ILE A 27 -1.77 18.16 19.62
N GLY A 28 -2.81 18.34 18.80
CA GLY A 28 -3.32 19.66 18.37
C GLY A 28 -2.52 20.32 17.23
N THR A 29 -1.35 19.77 16.90
CA THR A 29 -0.42 20.37 15.94
C THR A 29 -0.69 19.99 14.49
N LEU A 30 -1.32 18.84 14.23
CA LEU A 30 -1.53 18.35 12.86
C LEU A 30 -2.56 19.19 12.10
N ILE A 31 -2.29 19.49 10.82
CA ILE A 31 -3.19 20.19 9.90
C ILE A 31 -3.17 19.55 8.51
N LYS A 32 -4.26 19.73 7.75
CA LYS A 32 -4.31 19.39 6.32
C LYS A 32 -3.37 20.32 5.54
N HIS A 33 -2.55 19.74 4.66
CA HIS A 33 -1.55 20.45 3.86
C HIS A 33 -1.67 20.14 2.38
N GLY A 34 -2.91 20.13 1.88
CA GLY A 34 -3.23 19.87 0.48
C GLY A 34 -3.22 18.38 0.11
N SER A 35 -3.42 18.13 -1.18
CA SER A 35 -3.43 16.81 -1.81
C SER A 35 -2.43 16.79 -2.96
N TRP A 36 -1.87 15.62 -3.28
CA TRP A 36 -1.17 15.47 -4.55
C TRP A 36 -1.99 14.60 -5.51
N LYS A 37 -1.93 14.96 -6.79
CA LYS A 37 -2.62 14.28 -7.86
C LYS A 37 -1.62 13.47 -8.70
N GLY A 38 -2.12 12.47 -9.42
CA GLY A 38 -1.31 11.67 -10.34
C GLY A 38 -2.16 10.63 -11.06
N PHE A 39 -1.51 9.83 -11.89
CA PHE A 39 -2.13 8.71 -12.57
C PHE A 39 -2.66 7.66 -11.59
N LEU A 40 -3.88 7.20 -11.84
CA LEU A 40 -4.60 6.21 -11.03
C LEU A 40 -4.53 4.79 -11.63
N GLY A 41 -3.54 4.49 -12.47
CA GLY A 41 -3.31 3.13 -13.00
C GLY A 41 -3.96 2.78 -14.33
N TYR A 42 -4.74 3.70 -14.91
CA TYR A 42 -5.31 3.56 -16.24
C TYR A 42 -4.86 4.74 -17.08
N VAL A 43 -4.58 4.49 -18.36
CA VAL A 43 -4.17 5.54 -19.29
C VAL A 43 -5.26 6.62 -19.31
N GLY A 44 -4.86 7.87 -19.08
CA GLY A 44 -5.77 9.03 -19.04
C GLY A 44 -6.51 9.25 -17.72
N LEU A 45 -6.48 8.32 -16.76
CA LEU A 45 -7.15 8.51 -15.47
C LEU A 45 -6.23 9.22 -14.47
N PHE A 46 -6.54 10.50 -14.19
CA PHE A 46 -5.79 11.36 -13.28
C PHE A 46 -6.66 11.76 -12.09
N GLY A 47 -6.12 11.67 -10.87
CA GLY A 47 -6.89 12.00 -9.67
C GLY A 47 -6.06 12.12 -8.41
N ILE A 48 -6.73 12.25 -7.26
CA ILE A 48 -6.07 12.40 -5.96
C ILE A 48 -5.43 11.06 -5.58
N ARG A 49 -4.13 11.10 -5.29
CA ARG A 49 -3.35 9.92 -4.88
C ARG A 49 -3.05 9.89 -3.38
N GLY A 50 -3.38 10.96 -2.69
CA GLY A 50 -3.19 11.08 -1.25
C GLY A 50 -3.22 12.53 -0.80
N TYR A 51 -3.18 12.67 0.51
CA TYR A 51 -3.22 13.93 1.21
C TYR A 51 -1.97 14.09 2.07
N ARG A 52 -1.53 15.35 2.20
CA ARG A 52 -0.39 15.70 3.05
C ARG A 52 -0.93 16.19 4.38
N ILE A 53 -0.37 15.66 5.46
CA ILE A 53 -0.63 16.08 6.83
C ILE A 53 0.64 16.72 7.37
N PHE A 54 0.53 17.96 7.82
CA PHE A 54 1.66 18.74 8.31
C PHE A 54 1.55 18.95 9.82
N CYS A 55 2.64 18.68 10.54
CA CYS A 55 2.75 19.05 11.94
C CYS A 55 3.10 20.53 12.06
N ASN A 56 2.12 21.37 12.37
CA ASN A 56 2.23 22.82 12.31
C ASN A 56 3.28 23.37 13.28
N ASN A 57 4.37 23.93 12.74
CA ASN A 57 5.41 24.66 13.48
C ASN A 57 5.42 26.16 13.17
N ARG A 58 4.36 26.68 12.52
CA ARG A 58 4.27 28.08 12.15
C ARG A 58 3.68 28.90 13.29
N LYS A 59 4.02 30.20 13.33
CA LYS A 59 3.59 31.14 14.38
C LYS A 59 3.99 30.60 15.77
N ARG A 60 3.08 30.65 16.75
CA ARG A 60 3.28 30.16 18.12
C ARG A 60 3.02 28.65 18.30
N SER A 61 2.87 27.90 17.21
CA SER A 61 2.61 26.45 17.29
C SER A 61 3.90 25.66 17.54
N LYS A 62 3.86 24.70 18.46
CA LYS A 62 5.03 23.91 18.89
C LYS A 62 5.32 22.67 18.03
N GLY A 63 4.65 22.49 16.89
CA GLY A 63 4.84 21.31 16.05
C GLY A 63 6.27 21.21 15.48
N CYS A 64 6.59 20.06 14.88
CA CYS A 64 7.95 19.78 14.39
C CYS A 64 8.17 20.12 12.91
N GLY A 65 7.16 20.60 12.18
CA GLY A 65 7.29 20.97 10.76
C GLY A 65 7.40 19.78 9.80
N LYS A 66 7.30 18.54 10.28
CA LYS A 66 7.36 17.36 9.41
C LYS A 66 6.00 17.12 8.74
N THR A 67 6.06 16.61 7.51
CA THR A 67 4.89 16.21 6.74
C THR A 67 4.86 14.69 6.62
N PHE A 68 3.67 14.10 6.77
CA PHE A 68 3.44 12.72 6.37
C PHE A 68 2.25 12.61 5.42
N SER A 69 2.08 11.41 4.88
CA SER A 69 1.15 11.11 3.82
C SER A 69 0.01 10.22 4.31
N LEU A 70 -1.21 10.59 3.93
CA LEU A 70 -2.41 9.78 4.05
C LEU A 70 -2.82 9.32 2.65
N ILE A 71 -2.74 8.02 2.39
CA ILE A 71 -2.80 7.44 1.04
C ILE A 71 -3.97 6.45 0.97
N PRO A 72 -4.77 6.42 -0.10
CA PRO A 72 -5.74 5.35 -0.29
C PRO A 72 -5.01 3.99 -0.30
N SER A 73 -5.53 3.00 0.40
CA SER A 73 -4.97 1.63 0.35
C SER A 73 -5.10 0.98 -1.02
N SER A 74 -5.98 1.51 -1.87
CA SER A 74 -6.09 1.13 -3.29
C SER A 74 -4.89 1.58 -4.14
N ILE A 75 -3.91 2.30 -3.58
CA ILE A 75 -2.73 2.79 -4.30
C ILE A 75 -1.45 2.28 -3.64
N ILE A 76 -0.50 1.82 -4.46
CA ILE A 76 0.87 1.52 -4.02
C ILE A 76 1.69 2.81 -3.96
N LYS A 77 2.18 3.15 -2.77
CA LYS A 77 2.98 4.37 -2.57
C LYS A 77 4.27 4.34 -3.39
N GLY A 78 4.55 5.42 -4.10
CA GLY A 78 5.72 5.53 -4.98
C GLY A 78 5.52 4.98 -6.40
N PHE A 79 4.38 4.32 -6.68
CA PHE A 79 4.10 3.71 -7.97
C PHE A 79 2.74 4.17 -8.50
N ALA A 80 2.61 4.42 -9.79
CA ALA A 80 1.31 4.76 -10.39
C ALA A 80 0.40 3.52 -10.60
N ILE A 81 0.48 2.51 -9.72
CA ILE A 81 -0.25 1.24 -9.85
C ILE A 81 -1.28 1.09 -8.70
N PRO A 82 -2.52 0.72 -9.03
CA PRO A 82 -3.52 0.31 -8.06
C PRO A 82 -3.14 -0.99 -7.37
N SER A 83 -3.46 -1.10 -6.09
CA SER A 83 -3.23 -2.31 -5.31
C SER A 83 -3.92 -3.54 -5.90
N SER A 84 -5.09 -3.34 -6.53
CA SER A 84 -5.82 -4.40 -7.25
C SER A 84 -5.06 -4.92 -8.47
N GLN A 85 -4.45 -4.03 -9.25
CA GLN A 85 -3.63 -4.41 -10.41
C GLN A 85 -2.36 -5.13 -9.97
N LEU A 86 -1.69 -4.65 -8.90
CA LEU A 86 -0.55 -5.37 -8.31
C LEU A 86 -0.98 -6.76 -7.84
N TRP A 87 -2.13 -6.88 -7.18
CA TRP A 87 -2.64 -8.16 -6.71
C TRP A 87 -2.93 -9.13 -7.85
N ILE A 88 -3.58 -8.66 -8.93
CA ILE A 88 -3.81 -9.48 -10.12
C ILE A 88 -2.48 -9.99 -10.68
N PHE A 89 -1.48 -9.12 -10.81
CA PHE A 89 -0.14 -9.52 -11.26
C PHE A 89 0.48 -10.61 -10.37
N LEU A 90 0.43 -10.46 -9.05
CA LEU A 90 0.94 -11.45 -8.11
C LEU A 90 0.21 -12.79 -8.23
N LYS A 91 -1.13 -12.78 -8.32
CA LYS A 91 -1.90 -14.03 -8.56
C LYS A 91 -1.55 -14.70 -9.88
N GLN A 92 -1.37 -13.94 -10.95
CA GLN A 92 -0.96 -14.51 -12.23
C GLN A 92 0.47 -15.06 -12.16
N LYS A 93 1.35 -14.42 -11.41
CA LYS A 93 2.71 -14.91 -11.16
C LYS A 93 2.75 -16.14 -10.25
N HIS A 94 1.73 -16.35 -9.41
CA HIS A 94 1.55 -17.59 -8.65
C HIS A 94 1.14 -18.74 -9.56
N LYS A 95 0.27 -18.49 -10.55
CA LYS A 95 -0.17 -19.49 -11.54
C LYS A 95 0.86 -19.77 -12.63
N SER A 96 1.65 -18.78 -13.03
CA SER A 96 2.59 -18.87 -14.15
C SER A 96 4.05 -18.75 -13.70
N LYS A 97 4.93 -19.55 -14.32
CA LYS A 97 6.37 -19.43 -14.08
C LYS A 97 7.00 -18.22 -14.78
N ASN A 98 6.29 -17.55 -15.70
CA ASN A 98 6.83 -16.48 -16.53
C ASN A 98 6.32 -15.08 -16.09
N ILE A 99 7.24 -14.19 -15.71
CA ILE A 99 6.95 -12.82 -15.23
C ILE A 99 6.25 -11.97 -16.30
N ILE A 100 6.67 -12.10 -17.57
CA ILE A 100 6.11 -11.32 -18.68
C ILE A 100 4.67 -11.75 -18.98
N GLN A 101 4.38 -13.05 -18.89
CA GLN A 101 3.02 -13.58 -19.02
C GLN A 101 2.13 -13.09 -17.87
N ALA A 102 2.62 -13.18 -16.62
CA ALA A 102 1.91 -12.66 -15.46
C ALA A 102 1.61 -11.15 -15.56
N GLY A 103 2.56 -10.39 -16.11
CA GLY A 103 2.46 -8.95 -16.29
C GLY A 103 1.68 -8.51 -17.54
N HIS A 104 1.13 -9.42 -18.34
CA HIS A 104 0.47 -9.05 -19.60
C HIS A 104 -0.64 -8.01 -19.41
N HIS A 105 -1.45 -8.14 -18.36
CA HIS A 105 -2.50 -7.17 -18.02
C HIS A 105 -1.96 -5.79 -17.62
N LEU A 106 -0.70 -5.71 -17.18
CA LEU A 106 -0.03 -4.46 -16.82
C LEU A 106 0.69 -3.81 -18.02
N LYS A 107 0.98 -4.56 -19.09
CA LYS A 107 1.79 -4.07 -20.22
C LYS A 107 1.20 -2.88 -20.96
N ASN A 108 -0.13 -2.75 -20.98
CA ASN A 108 -0.80 -1.62 -21.63
C ASN A 108 -0.56 -0.30 -20.88
N THR A 109 -0.03 -0.35 -19.65
CA THR A 109 0.19 0.81 -18.79
C THR A 109 1.66 0.97 -18.39
N PHE A 110 2.40 -0.14 -18.33
CA PHE A 110 3.76 -0.17 -17.80
C PHE A 110 4.74 -0.88 -18.74
N SER A 111 5.97 -0.35 -18.79
CA SER A 111 7.07 -1.00 -19.49
C SER A 111 7.39 -2.37 -18.89
N ILE A 112 8.00 -3.25 -19.69
CA ILE A 112 8.50 -4.55 -19.23
C ILE A 112 9.49 -4.37 -18.06
N SER A 113 10.36 -3.35 -18.11
CA SER A 113 11.28 -3.02 -17.03
C SER A 113 10.56 -2.69 -15.71
N THR A 114 9.40 -2.05 -15.77
CA THR A 114 8.58 -1.76 -14.58
C THR A 114 7.99 -3.04 -13.99
N ILE A 115 7.56 -3.99 -14.83
CA ILE A 115 7.03 -5.28 -14.38
C ILE A 115 8.11 -6.08 -13.63
N TYR A 116 9.32 -6.17 -14.18
CA TYR A 116 10.45 -6.81 -13.48
C TYR A 116 10.80 -6.10 -12.18
N ARG A 117 10.80 -4.76 -12.17
CA ARG A 117 11.06 -3.98 -10.96
C ARG A 117 10.02 -4.24 -9.87
N LEU A 118 8.73 -4.34 -10.22
CA LEU A 118 7.67 -4.67 -9.27
C LEU A 118 7.87 -6.07 -8.67
N TRP A 119 8.22 -7.07 -9.50
CA TRP A 119 8.52 -8.40 -9.00
C TRP A 119 9.71 -8.42 -8.05
N ASN A 120 10.80 -7.74 -8.41
CA ASN A 120 11.99 -7.66 -7.57
C ASN A 120 11.68 -7.01 -6.21
N LEU A 121 10.94 -5.90 -6.21
CA LEU A 121 10.53 -5.23 -4.97
C LEU A 121 9.65 -6.13 -4.09
N PHE A 122 8.69 -6.85 -4.68
CA PHE A 122 7.89 -7.81 -3.94
C PHE A 122 8.76 -8.92 -3.32
N SER A 123 9.70 -9.45 -4.10
CA SER A 123 10.62 -10.50 -3.65
C SER A 123 11.48 -10.03 -2.48
N LEU A 124 11.94 -8.77 -2.51
CA LEU A 124 12.68 -8.14 -1.40
C LEU A 124 11.78 -7.86 -0.19
N ALA A 125 10.52 -7.48 -0.41
CA ALA A 125 9.57 -7.18 0.65
C ALA A 125 8.98 -8.43 1.34
N GLN A 126 9.16 -9.62 0.76
CA GLN A 126 8.47 -10.85 1.19
C GLN A 126 8.65 -11.16 2.69
N SER A 127 9.87 -11.04 3.23
CA SER A 127 10.15 -11.36 4.64
C SER A 127 9.46 -10.37 5.58
N LYS A 128 9.43 -9.08 5.19
CA LYS A 128 8.68 -8.04 5.91
C LYS A 128 7.19 -8.34 5.87
N ILE A 129 6.64 -8.66 4.70
CA ILE A 129 5.21 -8.99 4.53
C ILE A 129 4.85 -10.18 5.42
N ARG A 130 5.60 -11.29 5.33
CA ARG A 130 5.44 -12.52 6.12
C ARG A 130 5.44 -12.23 7.63
N ASN A 131 6.36 -11.39 8.11
CA ASN A 131 6.42 -10.99 9.52
C ASN A 131 5.17 -10.26 10.00
N PHE A 132 4.46 -9.55 9.13
CA PHE A 132 3.18 -8.94 9.49
C PHE A 132 2.03 -9.95 9.43
N ILE A 133 1.91 -10.73 8.35
CA ILE A 133 0.78 -11.65 8.16
C ILE A 133 0.82 -12.86 9.10
N ILE A 134 1.99 -13.28 9.58
CA ILE A 134 2.09 -14.35 10.58
C ILE A 134 1.42 -13.96 11.92
N LYS A 135 1.27 -12.66 12.20
CA LYS A 135 0.59 -12.16 13.40
C LYS A 135 -0.93 -12.36 13.34
N ILE A 136 -1.49 -12.65 12.17
CA ILE A 136 -2.94 -12.82 11.97
C ILE A 136 -3.32 -14.23 11.53
N THR A 137 -2.45 -14.94 10.83
CA THR A 137 -2.73 -16.29 10.32
C THR A 137 -1.44 -17.07 10.16
N SER A 138 -1.44 -18.36 10.52
CA SER A 138 -0.29 -19.23 10.26
C SER A 138 -0.09 -19.46 8.75
N PRO A 139 1.15 -19.66 8.27
CA PRO A 139 1.40 -19.97 6.87
C PRO A 139 0.64 -21.23 6.44
N PRO A 140 0.00 -21.26 5.26
CA PRO A 140 -0.67 -22.46 4.76
C PRO A 140 0.36 -23.55 4.47
N ALA A 141 -0.01 -24.82 4.69
CA ALA A 141 0.79 -25.95 4.27
C ALA A 141 0.90 -25.96 2.75
N MET A 142 2.12 -25.89 2.21
CA MET A 142 2.37 -25.96 0.78
C MET A 142 3.34 -27.07 0.46
N ASN A 143 2.84 -28.07 -0.26
CA ASN A 143 3.54 -29.35 -0.39
C ASN A 143 4.65 -29.36 -1.46
N PHE A 144 4.79 -28.33 -2.31
CA PHE A 144 5.63 -28.44 -3.51
C PHE A 144 6.38 -27.19 -3.99
N THR A 145 6.24 -26.03 -3.34
CA THR A 145 6.97 -24.81 -3.77
C THR A 145 8.01 -24.38 -2.76
N THR A 146 9.26 -24.33 -3.20
CA THR A 146 10.39 -23.77 -2.45
C THR A 146 10.55 -22.26 -2.67
N ASP A 147 9.79 -21.66 -3.59
CA ASP A 147 9.86 -20.22 -3.88
C ASP A 147 9.18 -19.41 -2.75
N PRO A 148 9.93 -18.64 -1.95
CA PRO A 148 9.38 -17.90 -0.83
C PRO A 148 8.41 -16.78 -1.25
N ALA A 149 8.55 -16.26 -2.47
CA ALA A 149 7.67 -15.23 -2.99
C ALA A 149 6.28 -15.83 -3.26
N LEU A 150 6.22 -17.03 -3.84
CA LEU A 150 4.98 -17.77 -4.02
C LEU A 150 4.34 -18.16 -2.68
N GLN A 151 5.16 -18.58 -1.71
CA GLN A 151 4.69 -18.81 -0.34
C GLN A 151 4.06 -17.58 0.29
N THR A 152 4.63 -16.41 0.05
CA THR A 152 4.09 -15.15 0.55
C THR A 152 2.76 -14.82 -0.10
N ILE A 153 2.58 -15.10 -1.40
CA ILE A 153 1.31 -14.88 -2.11
C ILE A 153 0.21 -15.80 -1.55
N ALA A 154 0.49 -17.09 -1.38
CA ALA A 154 -0.48 -18.04 -0.80
C ALA A 154 -0.83 -17.67 0.66
N HIS A 155 0.15 -17.21 1.43
CA HIS A 155 -0.08 -16.76 2.80
C HIS A 155 -0.93 -15.48 2.84
N LEU A 156 -0.75 -14.54 1.91
CA LEU A 156 -1.62 -13.38 1.76
C LEU A 156 -3.07 -13.78 1.42
N GLU A 157 -3.27 -14.76 0.53
CA GLU A 157 -4.61 -15.28 0.20
C GLU A 157 -5.30 -15.87 1.44
N SER A 158 -4.57 -16.66 2.23
CA SER A 158 -5.09 -17.23 3.47
C SER A 158 -5.39 -16.17 4.52
N ALA A 159 -4.47 -15.22 4.73
CA ALA A 159 -4.58 -14.19 5.76
C ALA A 159 -5.71 -13.17 5.51
N PHE A 160 -6.07 -12.96 4.24
CA PHE A 160 -7.16 -12.07 3.82
C PHE A 160 -8.20 -12.85 3.01
N ASN A 161 -8.62 -14.02 3.51
CA ASN A 161 -9.59 -14.86 2.84
C ASN A 161 -10.90 -14.10 2.56
N GLY A 162 -11.43 -14.25 1.34
CA GLY A 162 -12.62 -13.52 0.87
C GLY A 162 -12.36 -12.06 0.44
N SER A 163 -11.15 -11.53 0.61
CA SER A 163 -10.80 -10.19 0.14
C SER A 163 -10.67 -10.14 -1.39
N ILE A 164 -11.20 -9.05 -1.97
CA ILE A 164 -10.99 -8.71 -3.38
C ILE A 164 -9.52 -8.31 -3.62
N CYS A 165 -8.89 -7.65 -2.65
CA CYS A 165 -7.53 -7.12 -2.77
C CYS A 165 -6.75 -7.22 -1.43
N PRO A 166 -6.14 -8.37 -1.14
CA PRO A 166 -5.27 -8.57 0.03
C PRO A 166 -4.15 -7.53 0.19
N VAL A 167 -3.67 -6.95 -0.91
CA VAL A 167 -2.64 -5.89 -0.88
C VAL A 167 -3.18 -4.61 -0.23
N ALA A 168 -4.39 -4.18 -0.61
CA ALA A 168 -5.02 -3.00 -0.01
C ALA A 168 -5.37 -3.27 1.46
N ASP A 169 -5.91 -4.45 1.76
CA ASP A 169 -6.27 -4.82 3.13
C ASP A 169 -5.03 -4.91 4.03
N PHE A 170 -3.91 -5.42 3.51
CA PHE A 170 -2.63 -5.39 4.21
C PHE A 170 -2.21 -3.95 4.56
N GLN A 171 -2.24 -3.04 3.59
CA GLN A 171 -1.87 -1.63 3.80
C GLN A 171 -2.76 -0.97 4.86
N CYS A 172 -4.07 -1.24 4.85
CA CYS A 172 -4.98 -0.73 5.86
C CYS A 172 -4.78 -1.35 7.23
N LYS A 173 -4.64 -2.69 7.30
CA LYS A 173 -4.52 -3.43 8.56
C LYS A 173 -3.25 -3.06 9.32
N PHE A 174 -2.13 -3.00 8.62
CA PHE A 174 -0.82 -2.80 9.24
C PHE A 174 -0.29 -1.37 9.15
N GLN A 175 -0.94 -0.50 8.38
CA GLN A 175 -0.56 0.91 8.22
C GLN A 175 0.88 1.10 7.71
N VAL A 176 1.38 0.14 6.92
CA VAL A 176 2.73 0.13 6.34
C VAL A 176 2.67 0.00 4.82
N ASP A 177 3.74 0.47 4.16
CA ASP A 177 3.92 0.32 2.72
C ASP A 177 4.09 -1.17 2.36
N PHE A 178 3.37 -1.64 1.34
CA PHE A 178 3.39 -3.05 0.90
C PHE A 178 4.69 -3.42 0.18
N LEU A 179 5.10 -2.59 -0.80
CA LEU A 179 6.39 -2.69 -1.50
C LEU A 179 7.43 -1.72 -0.93
#